data_AF-A0A955BQE8-F1
#
_entry.id   AF-A0A955BQE8-F1
#
_cell.length_a   1.000
_cell.length_b   1.000
_cell.length_c   1.000
_cell.angle_alpha   90.00
_cell.angle_beta   90.00
_cell.angle_gamma   90.00
#
_symmetry.space_group_name_H-M   'P 1'
#
loop_
_entity.id
_entity.type
_entity.pdbx_description
1 polymer ?
#
loop_
_entity_poly.entity_id
_entity_poly.type
_entity_poly.pdbx_seq_one_letter_code
_entity_poly.pdbx_strand_id
1 'polypeptide(L)'
;MICDVCNAEVDTDSGTRVPPERFRELLDAGFGFDNDNVQMLVDSGMSQMQARMLLRQQYLQSASDWLLCEDCVCKANDLLEDDDFSSSTSENVDSNDVTHEAQSTSVNHATGWWRWPLVPLAAIAGSTVGSTLVGMIGWAGAKTYGGFAEDGWYYLYIMPTIMSGFLGFIWSTASAYVAPYAKFITAVVMSTVLGMIGVFLLMEHFGRPECYSTPPILMLAYVIAMIVGAVVASMQVAEAEKNG
;
A
#
# COMPACT_ATOMS: atom_id res chain seq x y z
N MET A 1 -4.42 -38.35 8.42
CA MET A 1 -4.95 -37.14 7.74
C MET A 1 -4.74 -35.95 8.68
N ILE A 2 -4.97 -34.71 8.25
CA ILE A 2 -4.80 -33.51 9.11
C ILE A 2 -6.18 -32.88 9.29
N CYS A 3 -6.52 -32.49 10.52
CA CYS A 3 -7.73 -31.74 10.83
C CYS A 3 -7.65 -30.34 10.18
N ASP A 4 -8.65 -29.97 9.40
CA ASP A 4 -8.62 -28.72 8.62
C ASP A 4 -8.73 -27.45 9.49
N VAL A 5 -9.11 -27.58 10.77
CA VAL A 5 -9.27 -26.45 11.70
C VAL A 5 -8.05 -26.26 12.59
N CYS A 6 -7.68 -27.29 13.36
CA CYS A 6 -6.60 -27.19 14.36
C CYS A 6 -5.26 -27.80 13.90
N ASN A 7 -5.19 -28.30 12.66
CA ASN A 7 -4.02 -28.99 12.11
C ASN A 7 -3.53 -30.22 12.91
N ALA A 8 -4.33 -30.78 13.82
CA ALA A 8 -3.99 -32.01 14.53
C ALA A 8 -3.97 -33.22 13.57
N GLU A 9 -3.09 -34.19 13.84
CA GLU A 9 -3.11 -35.47 13.13
C GLU A 9 -4.36 -36.27 13.51
N VAL A 10 -5.05 -36.78 12.49
CA VAL A 10 -6.30 -37.55 12.62
C VAL A 10 -6.11 -38.91 11.96
N ASP A 11 -6.43 -39.98 12.69
CA ASP A 11 -6.44 -41.33 12.14
C ASP A 11 -7.46 -41.45 11.01
N THR A 12 -7.19 -42.36 10.07
CA THR A 12 -8.02 -42.51 8.86
C THR A 12 -9.49 -42.80 9.18
N ASP A 13 -9.74 -43.45 10.32
CA ASP A 13 -11.05 -43.95 10.72
C ASP A 13 -11.74 -43.09 11.80
N SER A 14 -11.06 -42.10 12.39
CA SER A 14 -11.60 -41.28 13.50
C SER A 14 -12.04 -39.86 13.10
N GLY A 15 -11.63 -39.39 11.91
CA GLY A 15 -12.02 -38.07 11.43
C GLY A 15 -13.47 -38.01 10.94
N THR A 16 -14.19 -36.95 11.32
CA THR A 16 -15.55 -36.71 10.83
C THR A 16 -15.50 -35.74 9.65
N ARG A 17 -16.10 -36.12 8.53
CA ARG A 17 -16.28 -35.23 7.38
C ARG A 17 -17.54 -34.39 7.55
N VAL A 18 -17.38 -33.08 7.53
CA VAL A 18 -18.46 -32.09 7.63
C VAL A 18 -18.69 -31.50 6.23
N PRO A 19 -19.92 -31.58 5.69
CA PRO A 19 -20.21 -30.98 4.39
C PRO A 19 -20.10 -29.45 4.47
N PRO A 20 -19.80 -28.77 3.35
CA PRO A 20 -19.57 -27.33 3.35
C PRO A 20 -20.76 -26.56 3.92
N GLU A 21 -22.01 -26.94 3.64
CA GLU A 21 -23.21 -26.27 4.18
C GLU A 21 -23.21 -26.24 5.71
N ARG A 22 -22.94 -27.39 6.35
CA ARG A 22 -22.87 -27.49 7.81
C ARG A 22 -21.69 -26.71 8.38
N PHE A 23 -20.57 -26.67 7.66
CA PHE A 23 -19.43 -25.87 8.07
C PHE A 23 -19.74 -24.36 8.00
N ARG A 24 -20.56 -23.90 7.04
CA ARG A 24 -21.02 -22.50 6.99
C ARG A 24 -21.84 -22.13 8.23
N GLU A 25 -22.76 -23.00 8.67
CA GLU A 25 -23.53 -22.79 9.91
C GLU A 25 -22.59 -22.68 11.13
N LEU A 26 -21.57 -23.55 11.20
CA LEU A 26 -20.57 -23.50 12.26
C LEU A 26 -19.75 -22.20 12.24
N LEU A 27 -19.32 -21.74 11.05
CA LEU A 27 -18.62 -20.46 10.91
C LEU A 27 -19.48 -19.27 11.35
N ASP A 28 -20.78 -19.34 11.09
CA ASP A 28 -21.74 -18.30 11.48
C ASP A 28 -21.93 -18.26 13.01
N ALA A 29 -21.87 -19.43 13.67
CA ALA A 29 -21.80 -19.58 15.13
C ALA A 29 -20.40 -19.24 15.74
N GLY A 30 -19.43 -18.84 14.92
CA GLY A 30 -18.10 -18.43 15.37
C GLY A 30 -17.08 -19.57 15.53
N PHE A 31 -17.40 -20.79 15.12
CA PHE A 31 -16.45 -21.91 15.06
C PHE A 31 -15.41 -21.71 13.95
N GLY A 32 -14.29 -22.43 14.01
CA GLY A 32 -13.34 -22.54 12.88
C GLY A 32 -12.30 -21.42 12.74
N PHE A 33 -12.37 -20.38 13.57
CA PHE A 33 -11.33 -19.33 13.61
C PHE A 33 -10.26 -19.68 14.64
N ASP A 34 -9.24 -20.43 14.22
CA ASP A 34 -8.06 -20.63 15.06
C ASP A 34 -7.41 -19.27 15.38
N ASN A 35 -7.16 -19.01 16.67
CA ASN A 35 -6.57 -17.75 17.12
C ASN A 35 -5.18 -17.53 16.54
N ASP A 36 -4.41 -18.59 16.25
CA ASP A 36 -3.08 -18.48 15.66
C ASP A 36 -3.16 -17.99 14.21
N ASN A 37 -4.14 -18.48 13.44
CA ASN A 37 -4.38 -18.01 12.07
C ASN A 37 -4.84 -16.55 12.04
N VAL A 38 -5.70 -16.16 12.99
CA VAL A 38 -6.13 -14.77 13.14
C VAL A 38 -4.95 -13.90 13.55
N GLN A 39 -4.15 -14.33 14.52
CA GLN A 39 -3.00 -13.57 15.02
C GLN A 39 -1.93 -13.37 13.93
N MET A 40 -1.67 -14.39 13.10
CA MET A 40 -0.73 -14.28 11.99
C MET A 40 -1.12 -13.17 11.00
N LEU A 41 -2.42 -13.05 10.68
CA LEU A 41 -2.92 -11.96 9.85
C LEU A 41 -2.84 -10.62 10.58
N VAL A 42 -3.11 -10.60 11.88
CA VAL A 42 -2.99 -9.38 12.69
C VAL A 42 -1.55 -8.88 12.75
N ASP A 43 -0.58 -9.77 12.93
CA ASP A 43 0.85 -9.46 12.94
C ASP A 43 1.33 -8.93 11.57
N SER A 44 0.62 -9.25 10.49
CA SER A 44 0.85 -8.70 9.14
C SER A 44 0.27 -7.28 8.94
N GLY A 45 -0.35 -6.70 9.97
CA GLY A 45 -0.96 -5.37 9.95
C GLY A 45 -2.46 -5.37 9.63
N MET A 46 -3.12 -6.53 9.64
CA MET A 46 -4.57 -6.62 9.47
C MET A 46 -5.30 -6.39 10.80
N SER A 47 -6.49 -5.78 10.79
CA SER A 47 -7.31 -5.75 12.02
C SER A 47 -7.86 -7.15 12.34
N GLN A 48 -8.11 -7.46 13.61
CA GLN A 48 -8.64 -8.77 14.02
C GLN A 48 -9.99 -9.09 13.34
N MET A 49 -10.86 -8.09 13.19
CA MET A 49 -12.13 -8.24 12.48
C MET A 49 -11.93 -8.54 10.98
N GLN A 50 -11.00 -7.83 10.33
CA GLN A 50 -10.70 -8.06 8.91
C GLN A 50 -10.05 -9.43 8.68
N ALA A 51 -9.19 -9.87 9.60
CA ALA A 51 -8.60 -11.21 9.56
C ALA A 51 -9.69 -12.30 9.63
N ARG A 52 -10.63 -12.18 10.58
CA ARG A 52 -11.77 -13.09 10.67
C ARG A 52 -12.67 -13.06 9.43
N MET A 53 -12.96 -11.86 8.90
CA MET A 53 -13.73 -11.73 7.65
C MET A 53 -13.05 -12.38 6.45
N LEU A 54 -11.73 -12.17 6.30
CA LEU A 54 -10.96 -12.75 5.20
C LEU A 54 -10.94 -14.27 5.29
N LEU A 55 -10.66 -14.81 6.48
CA LEU A 55 -10.69 -16.25 6.74
C LEU A 55 -12.08 -16.82 6.46
N ARG A 56 -13.14 -16.15 6.92
CA ARG A 56 -14.53 -16.55 6.63
C ARG A 56 -14.77 -16.60 5.13
N GLN A 57 -14.37 -15.56 4.39
CA GLN A 57 -14.56 -15.52 2.93
C GLN A 57 -13.79 -16.66 2.22
N GLN A 58 -12.58 -16.96 2.68
CA GLN A 58 -11.77 -18.06 2.14
C GLN A 58 -12.44 -19.41 2.40
N TYR A 59 -12.96 -19.63 3.61
CA TYR A 59 -13.66 -20.86 3.97
C TYR A 59 -14.98 -21.03 3.22
N LEU A 60 -15.73 -19.95 3.01
CA LEU A 60 -16.97 -19.95 2.23
C LEU A 60 -16.76 -20.34 0.76
N GLN A 61 -15.56 -20.13 0.21
CA GLN A 61 -15.21 -20.51 -1.17
C GLN A 61 -14.86 -22.00 -1.31
N SER A 62 -14.61 -22.70 -0.21
CA SER A 62 -14.34 -24.13 -0.25
C SER A 62 -15.59 -24.91 -0.62
N ALA A 63 -15.47 -25.75 -1.66
CA ALA A 63 -16.54 -26.64 -2.12
C ALA A 63 -16.35 -28.09 -1.65
N SER A 64 -15.23 -28.40 -0.97
CA SER A 64 -14.93 -29.74 -0.46
C SER A 64 -15.44 -29.92 0.97
N ASP A 65 -15.70 -31.17 1.33
CA ASP A 65 -15.93 -31.56 2.72
C ASP A 65 -14.72 -31.21 3.60
N TRP A 66 -14.99 -30.82 4.84
CA TRP A 66 -14.01 -30.47 5.85
C TRP A 66 -13.79 -31.66 6.79
N LEU A 67 -12.54 -32.03 7.04
CA LEU A 67 -12.19 -33.11 7.96
C LEU A 67 -11.89 -32.53 9.35
N LEU A 68 -12.72 -32.88 10.33
CA LEU A 68 -12.56 -32.47 11.73
C LEU A 68 -12.09 -33.63 12.61
N CYS A 69 -11.20 -33.35 13.57
CA CYS A 69 -10.87 -34.29 14.65
C CYS A 69 -12.00 -34.36 15.69
N GLU A 70 -12.00 -35.41 16.51
CA GLU A 70 -13.02 -35.65 17.55
C GLU A 70 -13.23 -34.43 18.47
N ASP A 71 -12.15 -33.79 18.93
CA ASP A 71 -12.22 -32.60 19.78
C ASP A 71 -12.90 -31.41 19.07
N CYS A 72 -12.62 -31.24 17.78
CA CYS A 72 -13.22 -30.17 16.97
C CYS A 72 -14.70 -30.44 16.72
N VAL A 73 -15.09 -31.71 16.52
CA VAL A 73 -16.49 -32.11 16.38
C VAL A 73 -17.26 -31.84 17.67
N CYS A 74 -16.69 -32.19 18.82
CA CYS A 74 -17.32 -31.92 20.12
C CYS A 74 -17.58 -30.42 20.31
N LYS A 75 -16.54 -29.58 20.11
CA LYS A 75 -16.67 -28.12 20.21
C LYS A 75 -17.67 -27.53 19.22
N ALA A 76 -17.74 -28.08 18.01
CA ALA A 76 -18.68 -27.67 16.99
C ALA A 76 -20.13 -27.97 17.38
N ASN A 77 -20.38 -29.11 18.04
CA ASN A 77 -21.70 -29.47 18.51
C ASN A 77 -22.13 -28.62 19.71
N ASP A 78 -21.24 -28.40 20.69
CA ASP A 78 -21.54 -27.57 21.87
C ASP A 78 -22.01 -26.16 21.46
N LEU A 79 -21.34 -25.54 20.48
CA LEU A 79 -21.70 -24.21 19.97
C LEU A 79 -23.11 -24.13 19.36
N LEU A 80 -23.59 -25.22 18.77
CA LEU A 80 -24.91 -25.24 18.13
C LEU A 80 -26.03 -25.57 19.12
N GLU A 81 -25.72 -26.21 20.24
CA GLU A 81 -26.67 -26.44 21.32
C GLU A 81 -26.95 -25.16 22.14
N ASP A 82 -25.96 -24.27 22.27
CA ASP A 82 -26.10 -23.01 23.01
C ASP A 82 -27.04 -21.99 22.33
N ASP A 83 -27.14 -22.00 21.00
CA ASP A 83 -28.00 -21.07 20.25
C ASP A 83 -29.50 -21.28 20.51
N ASP A 84 -29.91 -22.51 20.87
CA ASP A 84 -31.32 -22.82 21.17
C ASP A 84 -31.76 -22.30 22.56
N PHE A 85 -30.83 -21.93 23.45
CA PHE A 85 -31.14 -21.54 24.83
C PHE A 85 -31.16 -20.03 25.09
N SER A 86 -30.71 -19.19 24.14
CA SER A 86 -30.47 -17.76 24.37
C SER A 86 -31.70 -16.83 24.26
N SER A 87 -32.91 -17.36 24.07
CA SER A 87 -34.12 -16.51 23.92
C SER A 87 -34.68 -15.89 25.21
N SER A 88 -34.06 -16.10 26.39
CA SER A 88 -34.65 -15.62 27.65
C SER A 88 -33.66 -15.22 28.75
N THR A 89 -32.68 -14.35 28.53
CA THR A 89 -32.11 -13.57 29.65
C THR A 89 -31.53 -12.24 29.19
N SER A 90 -32.39 -11.22 29.15
CA SER A 90 -31.98 -9.82 29.17
C SER A 90 -31.57 -9.48 30.60
N GLU A 91 -30.27 -9.55 30.90
CA GLU A 91 -29.73 -8.97 32.14
C GLU A 91 -28.72 -7.86 31.82
N ASN A 92 -29.05 -6.70 32.36
CA ASN A 92 -28.32 -5.45 32.31
C ASN A 92 -26.87 -5.64 32.77
N VAL A 93 -25.92 -5.40 31.88
CA VAL A 93 -24.52 -5.16 32.26
C VAL A 93 -24.14 -3.76 31.80
N ASP A 94 -24.25 -2.83 32.74
CA ASP A 94 -23.67 -1.49 32.71
C ASP A 94 -22.13 -1.63 32.77
N SER A 95 -21.50 -1.83 31.61
CA SER A 95 -20.05 -1.70 31.46
C SER A 95 -19.75 -0.45 30.63
N ASN A 96 -19.56 0.66 31.34
CA ASN A 96 -18.87 1.85 30.84
C ASN A 96 -17.38 1.52 30.70
N ASP A 97 -17.00 0.81 29.64
CA ASP A 97 -15.63 0.78 29.16
C ASP A 97 -15.60 1.56 27.85
N VAL A 98 -15.07 2.79 27.94
CA VAL A 98 -14.80 3.65 26.79
C VAL A 98 -13.55 3.09 26.12
N THR A 99 -13.69 1.93 25.48
CA THR A 99 -12.77 1.53 24.44
C THR A 99 -12.94 2.55 23.33
N HIS A 100 -11.87 3.33 23.12
CA HIS A 100 -11.69 4.06 21.88
C HIS A 100 -11.59 3.01 20.76
N GLU A 101 -12.74 2.52 20.31
CA GLU A 101 -12.89 1.87 19.01
C GLU A 101 -12.41 2.90 18.00
N ALA A 102 -11.14 2.76 17.62
CA ALA A 102 -10.60 3.35 16.42
C ALA A 102 -11.54 2.91 15.30
N GLN A 103 -12.49 3.79 14.95
CA GLN A 103 -13.42 3.61 13.85
C GLN A 103 -12.59 3.28 12.62
N SER A 104 -12.46 1.99 12.33
CA SER A 104 -11.89 1.52 11.09
C SER A 104 -12.94 1.85 10.03
N THR A 105 -12.87 3.07 9.49
CA THR A 105 -13.61 3.42 8.30
C THR A 105 -13.21 2.42 7.24
N SER A 106 -14.07 1.44 6.97
CA SER A 106 -13.90 0.50 5.87
C SER A 106 -14.05 1.29 4.59
N VAL A 107 -12.94 1.85 4.13
CA VAL A 107 -12.88 2.57 2.87
C VAL A 107 -13.20 1.56 1.78
N ASN A 108 -14.36 1.70 1.15
CA ASN A 108 -14.80 0.86 0.03
C ASN A 108 -13.81 0.95 -1.14
N HIS A 109 -12.79 0.08 -1.14
CA HIS A 109 -11.70 0.03 -2.13
C HIS A 109 -12.19 -0.19 -3.58
N ALA A 110 -13.41 -0.68 -3.77
CA ALA A 110 -13.96 -1.02 -5.08
C ALA A 110 -14.20 0.18 -6.02
N THR A 111 -14.37 1.40 -5.49
CA THR A 111 -14.80 2.56 -6.32
C THR A 111 -13.65 3.38 -6.92
N GLY A 112 -12.39 3.08 -6.58
CA GLY A 112 -11.22 3.91 -6.95
C GLY A 112 -10.28 3.36 -8.01
N TRP A 113 -10.50 2.16 -8.54
CA TRP A 113 -9.50 1.46 -9.36
C TRP A 113 -9.11 2.20 -10.65
N TRP A 114 -10.05 2.95 -11.25
CA TRP A 114 -9.83 3.71 -12.48
C TRP A 114 -8.84 4.89 -12.34
N ARG A 115 -8.49 5.28 -11.10
CA ARG A 115 -7.53 6.35 -10.84
C ARG A 115 -6.07 5.90 -10.98
N TRP A 116 -5.80 4.61 -10.88
CA TRP A 116 -4.43 4.08 -10.96
C TRP A 116 -3.74 4.37 -12.31
N PRO A 117 -4.40 4.20 -13.47
CA PRO A 117 -3.83 4.62 -14.75
C PRO A 117 -3.56 6.13 -14.87
N LEU A 118 -4.25 6.97 -14.08
CA LEU A 118 -4.05 8.43 -14.09
C LEU A 118 -2.80 8.86 -13.33
N VAL A 119 -2.31 8.07 -12.37
CA VAL A 119 -1.13 8.40 -11.57
C VAL A 119 0.11 8.70 -12.44
N PRO A 120 0.55 7.83 -13.37
CA PRO A 120 1.69 8.13 -14.21
C PRO A 120 1.46 9.33 -15.14
N LEU A 121 0.24 9.51 -15.66
CA LEU A 121 -0.11 10.63 -16.53
C LEU A 121 -0.02 11.96 -15.77
N ALA A 122 -0.55 12.00 -14.56
CA ALA A 122 -0.49 13.17 -13.70
C ALA A 122 0.93 13.46 -13.22
N ALA A 123 1.75 12.43 -12.97
CA ALA A 123 3.15 12.60 -12.62
C ALA A 123 3.94 13.27 -13.77
N ILE A 124 3.73 12.83 -15.02
CA ILE A 124 4.35 13.43 -16.22
C ILE A 124 3.86 14.86 -16.43
N ALA A 125 2.54 15.09 -16.38
CA ALA A 125 1.97 16.41 -16.60
C ALA A 125 2.41 17.40 -15.49
N GLY A 126 2.32 16.96 -14.24
CA GLY A 126 2.70 17.75 -13.07
C GLY A 126 4.18 18.10 -13.08
N SER A 127 5.06 17.13 -13.35
CA SER A 127 6.50 17.37 -13.39
C SER A 127 6.89 18.32 -14.54
N THR A 128 6.28 18.18 -15.72
CA THR A 128 6.53 19.04 -16.87
C THR A 128 6.13 20.49 -16.60
N VAL A 129 4.90 20.69 -16.09
CA VAL A 129 4.39 22.03 -15.74
C VAL A 129 5.22 22.64 -14.62
N GLY A 130 5.50 21.87 -13.57
CA GLY A 130 6.27 22.30 -12.42
C GLY A 130 7.70 22.72 -12.77
N SER A 131 8.42 21.88 -13.52
CA SER A 131 9.76 22.20 -14.00
C SER A 131 9.76 23.44 -14.91
N THR A 132 8.77 23.58 -15.79
CA THR A 132 8.65 24.77 -16.65
C THR A 132 8.47 26.05 -15.83
N LEU A 133 7.61 26.02 -14.80
CA LEU A 133 7.40 27.16 -13.90
C LEU A 133 8.66 27.53 -13.13
N VAL A 134 9.38 26.55 -12.56
CA VAL A 134 10.66 26.79 -11.87
C VAL A 134 11.69 27.40 -12.84
N GLY A 135 11.71 26.93 -14.09
CA GLY A 135 12.51 27.50 -15.18
C GLY A 135 12.20 28.98 -15.43
N MET A 136 10.92 29.31 -15.59
CA MET A 136 10.47 30.68 -15.81
C MET A 136 10.77 31.60 -14.62
N ILE A 137 10.61 31.11 -13.39
CA ILE A 137 10.94 31.87 -12.17
C ILE A 137 12.45 32.11 -12.09
N GLY A 138 13.26 31.08 -12.33
CA GLY A 138 14.72 31.21 -12.37
C GLY A 138 15.19 32.22 -13.42
N TRP A 139 14.61 32.15 -14.62
CA TRP A 139 14.88 33.10 -15.70
C TRP A 139 14.45 34.54 -15.36
N ALA A 140 13.26 34.72 -14.77
CA ALA A 140 12.80 36.04 -14.35
C ALA A 140 13.73 36.63 -13.28
N GLY A 141 14.13 35.82 -12.29
CA GLY A 141 15.10 36.21 -11.28
C GLY A 141 16.45 36.61 -11.89
N ALA A 142 16.93 35.87 -12.90
CA ALA A 142 18.12 36.23 -13.67
C ALA A 142 18.07 37.67 -14.18
N LYS A 143 16.94 38.01 -14.82
CA LYS A 143 16.74 39.29 -15.48
C LYS A 143 16.60 40.43 -14.48
N THR A 144 15.97 40.21 -13.33
CA THR A 144 15.78 41.27 -12.33
C THR A 144 17.05 41.61 -11.55
N TYR A 145 17.91 40.64 -11.26
CA TYR A 145 19.09 40.86 -10.42
C TYR A 145 20.36 41.24 -11.22
N GLY A 146 20.34 41.16 -12.56
CA GLY A 146 21.38 41.71 -13.45
C GLY A 146 22.79 41.12 -13.27
N GLY A 147 22.96 40.04 -12.50
CA GLY A 147 24.26 39.56 -12.04
C GLY A 147 24.80 38.30 -12.72
N PHE A 148 24.04 37.67 -13.61
CA PHE A 148 24.44 36.40 -14.21
C PHE A 148 24.38 36.49 -15.74
N ALA A 149 25.51 36.27 -16.40
CA ALA A 149 25.55 36.07 -17.85
C ALA A 149 24.76 34.79 -18.20
N GLU A 150 24.03 34.81 -19.31
CA GLU A 150 23.25 33.65 -19.79
C GLU A 150 24.18 32.44 -20.07
N ASP A 151 25.43 32.71 -20.45
CA ASP A 151 26.48 31.70 -20.66
C ASP A 151 27.29 31.37 -19.38
N GLY A 152 26.82 31.85 -18.22
CA GLY A 152 27.48 31.59 -16.95
C GLY A 152 27.39 30.11 -16.55
N TRP A 153 28.43 29.63 -15.88
CA TRP A 153 28.48 28.28 -15.29
C TRP A 153 27.25 27.96 -14.42
N TYR A 154 26.64 28.98 -13.81
CA TYR A 154 25.41 28.86 -13.04
C TYR A 154 24.24 28.33 -13.88
N TYR A 155 23.98 28.91 -15.06
CA TYR A 155 22.89 28.46 -15.95
C TYR A 155 23.22 27.16 -16.66
N LEU A 156 24.50 26.91 -16.93
CA LEU A 156 24.92 25.67 -17.59
C LEU A 156 24.89 24.46 -16.66
N TYR A 157 25.21 24.62 -15.38
CA TYR A 157 25.42 23.47 -14.48
C TYR A 157 24.48 23.46 -13.27
N ILE A 158 24.34 24.58 -12.56
CA ILE A 158 23.60 24.62 -11.29
C ILE A 158 22.11 24.62 -11.52
N MET A 159 21.64 25.51 -12.39
CA MET A 159 20.21 25.70 -12.65
C MET A 159 19.54 24.40 -13.15
N PRO A 160 20.08 23.68 -14.16
CA PRO A 160 19.48 22.43 -14.62
C PRO A 160 19.50 21.33 -13.55
N THR A 161 20.53 21.29 -12.69
CA THR A 161 20.60 20.35 -11.56
C THR A 161 19.48 20.63 -10.56
N ILE A 162 19.25 21.90 -10.21
CA ILE A 162 18.14 22.31 -9.34
C ILE A 162 16.80 21.94 -9.98
N MET A 163 16.60 22.25 -11.27
CA MET A 163 15.37 21.89 -12.00
C MET A 163 15.12 20.38 -11.99
N SER A 164 16.17 19.58 -12.14
CA SER A 164 16.08 18.12 -12.12
C SER A 164 15.66 17.60 -10.74
N GLY A 165 16.20 18.19 -9.67
CA GLY A 165 15.73 17.90 -8.31
C GLY A 165 14.27 18.28 -8.09
N PHE A 166 13.85 19.45 -8.54
CA PHE A 166 12.44 19.86 -8.49
C PHE A 166 11.53 18.95 -9.32
N LEU A 167 11.99 18.48 -10.47
CA LEU A 167 11.26 17.52 -11.31
C LEU A 167 10.95 16.25 -10.52
N GLY A 168 11.97 15.67 -9.87
CA GLY A 168 11.80 14.48 -9.05
C GLY A 168 10.87 14.70 -7.86
N PHE A 169 10.98 15.85 -7.20
CA PHE A 169 10.09 16.24 -6.10
C PHE A 169 8.63 16.31 -6.55
N ILE A 170 8.35 17.03 -7.65
CA ILE A 170 6.98 17.22 -8.16
C ILE A 170 6.40 15.91 -8.69
N TRP A 171 7.22 15.09 -9.36
CA TRP A 171 6.80 13.76 -9.84
C TRP A 171 6.25 12.88 -8.70
N SER A 172 7.01 12.76 -7.61
CA SER A 172 6.64 11.94 -6.45
C SER A 172 5.43 12.52 -5.72
N THR A 173 5.42 13.84 -5.51
CA THR A 173 4.31 14.54 -4.82
C THR A 173 3.01 14.45 -5.62
N ALA A 174 3.03 14.70 -6.93
CA ALA A 174 1.85 14.61 -7.80
C ALA A 174 1.29 13.18 -7.82
N SER A 175 2.17 12.18 -7.87
CA SER A 175 1.76 10.77 -7.79
C SER A 175 1.00 10.46 -6.50
N ALA A 176 1.51 10.95 -5.36
CA ALA A 176 0.89 10.76 -4.05
C ALA A 176 -0.47 11.46 -3.93
N TYR A 177 -0.63 12.66 -4.49
CA TYR A 177 -1.90 13.40 -4.44
C TYR A 177 -3.01 12.78 -5.29
N VAL A 178 -2.66 12.10 -6.38
CA VAL A 178 -3.63 11.45 -7.28
C VAL A 178 -4.03 10.06 -6.79
N ALA A 179 -3.16 9.42 -5.99
CA ALA A 179 -3.41 8.10 -5.42
C ALA A 179 -4.66 8.11 -4.52
N PRO A 180 -5.63 7.19 -4.73
CA PRO A 180 -6.83 7.12 -3.90
C PRO A 180 -6.55 6.61 -2.48
N TYR A 181 -5.53 5.76 -2.31
CA TYR A 181 -5.10 5.18 -1.04
C TYR A 181 -3.60 4.85 -1.11
N ALA A 182 -2.98 4.56 0.04
CA ALA A 182 -1.56 4.20 0.14
C ALA A 182 -0.62 5.22 -0.54
N LYS A 183 -0.74 6.50 -0.15
CA LYS A 183 -0.05 7.60 -0.84
C LYS A 183 1.46 7.45 -0.70
N PHE A 184 1.94 7.07 0.49
CA PHE A 184 3.36 6.79 0.72
C PHE A 184 3.90 5.67 -0.19
N ILE A 185 3.22 4.52 -0.25
CA ILE A 185 3.64 3.40 -1.10
C ILE A 185 3.67 3.83 -2.58
N THR A 186 2.65 4.56 -3.02
CA THR A 186 2.58 5.07 -4.40
C THR A 186 3.74 6.02 -4.71
N ALA A 187 4.08 6.93 -3.79
CA ALA A 187 5.22 7.83 -3.94
C ALA A 187 6.54 7.05 -4.08
N VAL A 188 6.78 6.04 -3.23
CA VAL A 188 8.01 5.22 -3.28
C VAL A 188 8.13 4.45 -4.59
N VAL A 189 7.05 3.81 -5.04
CA VAL A 189 7.03 3.07 -6.31
C VAL A 189 7.30 4.01 -7.49
N MET A 190 6.63 5.16 -7.54
CA MET A 190 6.81 6.13 -8.61
C MET A 190 8.20 6.78 -8.62
N SER A 191 8.80 7.02 -7.45
CA SER A 191 10.20 7.44 -7.33
C SER A 191 11.17 6.38 -7.86
N THR A 192 10.88 5.10 -7.62
CA THR A 192 11.70 3.98 -8.11
C THR A 192 11.63 3.88 -9.63
N VAL A 193 10.44 4.01 -10.20
CA VAL A 193 10.23 4.05 -11.66
C VAL A 193 11.00 5.21 -12.28
N LEU A 194 10.94 6.40 -11.69
CA LEU A 194 11.70 7.57 -12.15
C LEU A 194 13.21 7.32 -12.08
N GLY A 195 13.70 6.70 -11.01
CA GLY A 195 15.10 6.29 -10.86
C GLY A 195 15.54 5.32 -11.95
N MET A 196 14.73 4.31 -12.28
CA MET A 196 15.02 3.36 -13.36
C MET A 196 15.08 4.06 -14.72
N ILE A 197 14.15 4.98 -15.00
CA ILE A 197 14.18 5.79 -16.24
C ILE A 197 15.46 6.65 -16.28
N GLY A 198 15.83 7.29 -15.16
CA GLY A 198 17.04 8.09 -15.07
C GLY A 198 18.31 7.28 -15.33
N VAL A 199 18.42 6.07 -14.77
CA VAL A 199 19.54 5.16 -15.03
C VAL A 199 19.57 4.71 -16.48
N PHE A 200 18.41 4.39 -17.06
CA PHE A 200 18.32 4.02 -18.48
C PHE A 200 18.82 5.14 -19.39
N LEU A 201 18.36 6.38 -19.17
CA LEU A 201 18.82 7.56 -19.91
C LEU A 201 20.32 7.80 -19.73
N LEU A 202 20.84 7.56 -18.53
CA LEU A 202 22.27 7.63 -18.26
C LEU A 202 23.04 6.60 -19.11
N MET A 203 22.58 5.35 -19.16
CA MET A 203 23.20 4.30 -19.98
C MET A 203 23.18 4.65 -21.48
N GLU A 204 22.07 5.20 -21.99
CA GLU A 204 22.01 5.66 -23.38
C GLU A 204 22.99 6.80 -23.66
N HIS A 205 23.13 7.73 -22.72
CA HIS A 205 24.06 8.86 -22.83
C HIS A 205 25.52 8.40 -22.87
N PHE A 206 25.90 7.45 -22.01
CA PHE A 206 27.25 6.86 -22.01
C PHE A 206 27.52 5.97 -23.24
N GLY A 207 26.48 5.32 -23.78
CA GLY A 207 26.63 4.46 -24.96
C GLY A 207 26.81 5.22 -26.28
N ARG A 208 26.42 6.50 -26.34
CA ARG A 208 26.46 7.33 -27.55
C ARG A 208 26.96 8.76 -27.29
N PRO A 209 28.22 8.93 -26.84
CA PRO A 209 28.73 10.24 -26.45
C PRO A 209 28.77 11.25 -27.60
N GLU A 210 28.88 10.81 -28.86
CA GLU A 210 28.95 11.68 -30.04
C GLU A 210 27.64 12.43 -30.33
N CYS A 211 26.50 11.92 -29.81
CA CYS A 211 25.18 12.50 -30.08
C CYS A 211 24.80 13.63 -29.11
N TYR A 212 25.56 13.83 -28.02
CA TYR A 212 25.16 14.72 -26.94
C TYR A 212 26.20 15.78 -26.63
N SER A 213 25.77 17.04 -26.57
CA SER A 213 26.62 18.17 -26.16
C SER A 213 26.87 18.23 -24.65
N THR A 214 26.05 17.54 -23.86
CA THR A 214 26.10 17.58 -22.40
C THR A 214 27.17 16.64 -21.86
N PRO A 215 28.12 17.11 -21.02
CA PRO A 215 29.14 16.23 -20.47
C PRO A 215 28.51 15.13 -19.58
N PRO A 216 28.97 13.87 -19.64
CA PRO A 216 28.34 12.75 -18.93
C PRO A 216 28.26 12.94 -17.40
N ILE A 217 29.24 13.61 -16.81
CA ILE A 217 29.27 13.91 -15.37
C ILE A 217 28.08 14.79 -14.95
N LEU A 218 27.61 15.65 -15.84
CA LEU A 218 26.51 16.55 -15.58
C LEU A 218 25.16 15.81 -15.67
N MET A 219 25.02 14.89 -16.63
CA MET A 219 23.86 13.99 -16.68
C MET A 219 23.76 13.12 -15.43
N LEU A 220 24.89 12.64 -14.90
CA LEU A 220 24.92 11.93 -13.62
C LEU A 220 24.42 12.82 -12.48
N ALA A 221 24.88 14.08 -12.40
CA ALA A 221 24.42 15.03 -11.40
C ALA A 221 22.91 15.28 -11.49
N TYR A 222 22.34 15.36 -12.69
CA TYR A 222 20.91 15.51 -12.90
C TYR A 222 20.13 14.31 -12.36
N VAL A 223 20.53 13.09 -12.74
CA VAL A 223 19.86 11.86 -12.26
C VAL A 223 19.92 11.76 -10.73
N ILE A 224 21.06 12.08 -10.12
CA ILE A 224 21.20 12.09 -8.65
C ILE A 224 20.27 13.14 -8.03
N ALA A 225 20.28 14.38 -8.53
CA ALA A 225 19.43 15.45 -8.00
C ALA A 225 17.95 15.08 -8.10
N MET A 226 17.52 14.51 -9.23
CA MET A 226 16.17 14.01 -9.44
C MET A 226 15.77 12.94 -8.43
N ILE A 227 16.63 11.94 -8.18
CA ILE A 227 16.36 10.89 -7.19
C ILE A 227 16.26 11.49 -5.78
N VAL A 228 17.17 12.40 -5.40
CA VAL A 228 17.15 13.06 -4.10
C VAL A 228 15.84 13.84 -3.92
N GLY A 229 15.42 14.61 -4.92
CA GLY A 229 14.14 15.33 -4.89
C GLY A 229 12.94 14.40 -4.71
N ALA A 230 12.93 13.27 -5.41
CA ALA A 230 11.86 12.27 -5.31
C ALA A 230 11.79 11.62 -3.92
N VAL A 231 12.95 11.32 -3.30
CA VAL A 231 13.05 10.78 -1.94
C VAL A 231 12.56 11.79 -0.90
N VAL A 232 12.96 13.06 -1.01
CA VAL A 232 12.50 14.12 -0.11
C VAL A 232 10.98 14.26 -0.16
N ALA A 233 10.38 14.24 -1.35
CA ALA A 233 8.93 14.25 -1.50
C ALA A 233 8.27 13.03 -0.84
N SER A 234 8.81 11.82 -1.02
CA SER A 234 8.28 10.62 -0.37
C SER A 234 8.35 10.70 1.16
N MET A 235 9.40 11.30 1.73
CA MET A 235 9.50 11.53 3.18
C MET A 235 8.45 12.51 3.69
N GLN A 236 8.17 13.59 2.96
CA GLN A 236 7.12 14.55 3.33
C GLN A 236 5.73 13.92 3.27
N VAL A 237 5.46 13.07 2.29
CA VAL A 237 4.22 12.30 2.22
C VAL A 237 4.08 11.37 3.42
N ALA A 238 5.16 10.71 3.83
CA ALA A 238 5.18 9.85 5.01
C ALA A 238 4.89 10.63 6.30
N GLU A 239 5.46 11.82 6.45
CA GLU A 239 5.22 12.69 7.60
C GLU A 239 3.77 13.21 7.63
N ALA A 240 3.23 13.57 6.47
CA ALA A 240 1.84 13.99 6.34
C ALA A 240 0.85 12.87 6.69
N GLU A 241 1.14 11.61 6.32
CA GLU A 241 0.31 10.46 6.72
C GLU A 241 0.40 10.15 8.22
N LYS A 242 1.50 10.47 8.90
CA LYS A 242 1.60 10.30 10.36
C LYS A 242 0.81 11.34 11.16
N ASN A 243 0.59 12.52 10.58
CA ASN A 243 -0.02 13.66 11.26
C ASN A 243 -1.53 13.82 10.99
N GLY A 244 -2.09 13.05 10.05
CA GLY A 244 -3.50 13.14 9.64
C GLY A 244 -4.28 11.90 10.01
#